data_AF-A0A382FRE0-F1
#
_entry.id   AF-A0A382FRE0-F1
#
_cell.length_a   1.000
_cell.length_b   1.000
_cell.length_c   1.000
_cell.angle_alpha   90.00
_cell.angle_beta   90.00
_cell.angle_gamma   90.00
#
_symmetry.space_group_name_H-M   'P 1'
#
loop_
_entity.id
_entity.type
_entity.pdbx_description
1 polymer ?
#
loop_
_entity_poly.entity_id
_entity_poly.type
_entity_poly.pdbx_seq_one_letter_code
_entity_poly.pdbx_strand_id
1 'polypeptide(L)'
;MTELYFYEDCYLTELTAQVIETGENWVKLNRTLCYPLGGGQPGDTGRLIHSRGITDIVNTTKQIESADVLHHTDPGADQVQPTEGDTVTVQINWQRRYQHMRMHTAMHLLGSLIKFPVTGGQVGAVKSR
;
A
#
# COMPACT_ATOMS: atom_id res chain seq x y z
N MET A 1 4.37 -5.82 -15.28
CA MET A 1 3.38 -4.87 -14.73
C MET A 1 2.68 -5.57 -13.57
N THR A 2 2.54 -4.91 -12.42
CA THR A 2 1.88 -5.49 -11.24
C THR A 2 0.37 -5.45 -11.37
N GLU A 3 -0.33 -6.56 -11.11
CA GLU A 3 -1.80 -6.59 -11.05
C GLU A 3 -2.29 -5.91 -9.76
N LEU A 4 -3.32 -5.05 -9.86
CA LEU A 4 -3.72 -4.10 -8.82
C LEU A 4 -5.08 -4.46 -8.23
N TYR A 5 -5.09 -5.34 -7.22
CA TYR A 5 -6.32 -5.86 -6.61
C TYR A 5 -7.10 -4.83 -5.80
N PHE A 6 -6.45 -3.72 -5.40
CA PHE A 6 -7.15 -2.63 -4.70
C PHE A 6 -8.19 -1.90 -5.57
N TYR A 7 -8.18 -2.07 -6.89
CA TYR A 7 -9.25 -1.60 -7.78
C TYR A 7 -10.39 -2.61 -7.95
N GLU A 8 -10.13 -3.90 -7.72
CA GLU A 8 -11.08 -4.99 -7.93
C GLU A 8 -11.91 -5.26 -6.67
N ASP A 9 -11.23 -5.36 -5.52
CA ASP A 9 -11.87 -5.53 -4.22
C ASP A 9 -11.15 -4.67 -3.17
N CYS A 10 -11.75 -3.54 -2.84
CA CYS A 10 -11.19 -2.61 -1.86
C CYS A 10 -11.30 -3.08 -0.40
N TYR A 11 -12.02 -4.16 -0.13
CA TYR A 11 -12.16 -4.79 1.19
C TYR A 11 -11.28 -6.03 1.37
N LEU A 12 -10.60 -6.49 0.32
CA LEU A 12 -9.63 -7.58 0.43
C LEU A 12 -8.45 -7.17 1.34
N THR A 13 -8.21 -7.96 2.40
CA THR A 13 -7.19 -7.66 3.41
C THR A 13 -5.91 -8.48 3.27
N GLU A 14 -5.97 -9.59 2.52
CA GLU A 14 -4.83 -10.48 2.29
C GLU A 14 -4.84 -11.08 0.88
N LEU A 15 -3.66 -11.32 0.29
CA LEU A 15 -3.52 -12.07 -0.96
C LEU A 15 -2.15 -12.74 -1.08
N THR A 16 -2.08 -13.87 -1.78
CA THR A 16 -0.81 -14.53 -2.13
C THR A 16 -0.22 -13.96 -3.41
N ALA A 17 1.06 -13.58 -3.41
CA ALA A 17 1.78 -13.03 -4.55
C ALA A 17 3.16 -13.70 -4.72
N GLN A 18 3.80 -13.46 -5.86
CA GLN A 18 5.20 -13.80 -6.09
C GLN A 18 6.07 -12.55 -6.10
N VAL A 19 7.26 -12.66 -5.51
CA VAL A 19 8.29 -11.63 -5.58
C VAL A 19 8.91 -11.64 -6.97
N ILE A 20 8.86 -10.49 -7.64
CA ILE A 20 9.43 -10.29 -8.97
C ILE A 20 10.82 -9.70 -8.89
N GLU A 21 11.03 -8.79 -7.94
CA GLU A 21 12.28 -8.04 -7.82
C GLU A 21 12.45 -7.57 -6.38
N THR A 22 13.71 -7.53 -5.92
CA THR A 22 14.06 -7.07 -4.57
C THR A 22 15.17 -6.03 -4.64
N GLY A 23 15.02 -4.94 -3.88
CA GLY A 23 16.10 -3.99 -3.62
C GLY A 23 16.41 -3.91 -2.13
N GLU A 24 17.32 -3.01 -1.76
CA GLU A 24 17.86 -2.89 -0.39
C GLU A 24 16.77 -2.77 0.69
N ASN A 25 15.72 -1.97 0.45
CA ASN A 25 14.63 -1.74 1.41
C ASN A 25 13.25 -1.75 0.72
N TRP A 26 13.11 -2.53 -0.35
CA TRP A 26 11.82 -2.65 -1.04
C TRP A 26 11.67 -3.98 -1.76
N VAL A 27 10.40 -4.37 -1.97
CA VAL A 27 10.01 -5.58 -2.69
C VAL A 27 8.97 -5.22 -3.75
N LYS A 28 9.15 -5.76 -4.96
CA LYS A 28 8.18 -5.66 -6.06
C LYS A 28 7.50 -7.01 -6.26
N LEU A 29 6.17 -6.96 -6.40
CA LEU A 29 5.33 -8.15 -6.52
C LEU A 29 4.65 -8.21 -7.88
N ASN A 30 4.27 -9.42 -8.30
CA ASN A 30 3.50 -9.61 -9.52
C ASN A 30 2.06 -9.09 -9.38
N ARG A 31 1.52 -9.11 -8.16
CA ARG A 31 0.19 -8.60 -7.82
C ARG A 31 0.14 -8.09 -6.38
N THR A 32 -0.70 -7.10 -6.11
CA THR A 32 -0.82 -6.52 -4.76
C THR A 32 -2.18 -5.90 -4.49
N LEU A 33 -2.60 -5.92 -3.23
CA LEU A 33 -3.76 -5.18 -2.70
C LEU A 33 -3.32 -3.92 -1.96
N CYS A 34 -2.03 -3.68 -1.76
CA CYS A 34 -1.51 -2.46 -1.15
C CYS A 34 -1.75 -1.29 -2.11
N TYR A 35 -2.48 -0.28 -1.65
CA TYR A 35 -2.67 0.96 -2.36
C TYR A 35 -1.36 1.77 -2.23
N PRO A 36 -0.73 2.14 -3.36
CA PRO A 36 0.43 3.01 -3.33
C PRO A 36 0.02 4.44 -2.99
N LEU A 37 0.91 5.18 -2.35
CA LEU A 37 0.72 6.62 -2.10
C LEU A 37 0.25 7.34 -3.37
N GLY A 38 -0.85 8.09 -3.26
CA GLY A 38 -1.47 8.76 -4.39
C GLY A 38 -2.72 9.55 -4.01
N GLY A 39 -2.96 10.68 -4.69
CA GLY A 39 -4.14 11.52 -4.47
C GLY A 39 -4.24 12.13 -3.06
N GLY A 40 -3.10 12.37 -2.40
CA GLY A 40 -3.06 12.83 -1.00
C GLY A 40 -3.33 11.72 0.03
N GLN A 41 -3.54 10.48 -0.39
CA GLN A 41 -3.66 9.33 0.50
C GLN A 41 -2.28 8.64 0.69
N PRO A 42 -1.85 8.40 1.95
CA PRO A 42 -0.62 7.66 2.23
C PRO A 42 -0.70 6.23 1.71
N GLY A 43 0.44 5.67 1.35
CA GLY A 43 0.53 4.26 1.01
C GLY A 43 0.15 3.36 2.18
N ASP A 44 -0.30 2.16 1.85
CA ASP A 44 -0.57 1.16 2.88
C ASP A 44 0.70 0.62 3.51
N THR A 45 0.50 0.18 4.73
CA THR A 45 1.44 -0.60 5.52
C THR A 45 0.85 -1.98 5.75
N GLY A 46 1.69 -2.93 6.15
CA GLY A 46 1.29 -4.32 6.23
C GLY A 46 2.47 -5.24 6.47
N ARG A 47 2.34 -6.48 6.02
CA ARG A 47 3.32 -7.55 6.19
C ARG A 47 3.40 -8.41 4.95
N LEU A 48 4.61 -8.88 4.66
CA LEU A 48 4.89 -9.97 3.74
C LEU A 48 5.20 -11.20 4.58
N ILE A 49 4.35 -12.23 4.51
CA ILE A 49 4.53 -13.50 5.21
C ILE A 49 5.09 -14.51 4.21
N HIS A 50 6.25 -15.09 4.50
CA HIS A 50 6.96 -15.99 3.59
C HIS A 50 7.65 -17.13 4.37
N SER A 51 8.25 -18.09 3.65
CA SER A 51 8.86 -19.30 4.23
C SER A 51 9.97 -19.04 5.26
N ARG A 52 10.60 -17.86 5.18
CA ARG A 52 11.73 -17.44 6.03
C ARG A 52 11.30 -16.50 7.16
N GLY A 53 10.02 -16.17 7.28
CA GLY A 53 9.48 -15.33 8.35
C GLY A 53 8.51 -14.26 7.86
N ILE A 54 8.55 -13.11 8.54
CA ILE A 54 7.69 -11.97 8.28
C ILE A 54 8.59 -10.77 8.01
N THR A 55 8.29 -10.03 6.95
CA THR A 55 8.89 -8.72 6.66
C THR A 55 7.80 -7.65 6.72
N ASP A 56 8.01 -6.59 7.51
CA ASP A 56 7.06 -5.49 7.61
C ASP A 56 7.10 -4.58 6.36
N ILE A 57 5.92 -4.21 5.87
CA ILE A 57 5.75 -3.16 4.85
C ILE A 57 5.48 -1.86 5.58
N VAL A 58 6.42 -0.92 5.51
CA VAL A 58 6.33 0.38 6.18
C VAL A 58 5.70 1.46 5.31
N ASN A 59 5.70 1.27 3.99
CA ASN A 59 5.03 2.14 3.03
C ASN A 59 4.86 1.44 1.68
N THR A 60 3.92 1.91 0.87
CA THR A 60 3.74 1.45 -0.52
C THR A 60 3.73 2.65 -1.45
N THR A 61 4.53 2.65 -2.52
CA THR A 61 4.62 3.77 -3.47
C THR A 61 4.57 3.30 -4.91
N LYS A 62 4.19 4.20 -5.81
CA LYS A 62 4.28 3.97 -7.25
C LYS A 62 5.52 4.68 -7.80
N GLN A 63 6.39 3.95 -8.52
CA GLN A 63 7.52 4.54 -9.22
C GLN A 63 7.01 5.36 -10.42
N ILE A 64 7.51 6.59 -10.56
CA ILE A 64 6.97 7.57 -11.53
C ILE A 64 7.17 7.10 -12.98
N GLU A 65 8.34 6.56 -13.30
CA GLU A 65 8.75 6.24 -14.66
C GLU A 65 8.14 4.91 -15.16
N SER A 66 8.22 3.87 -14.34
CA SER A 66 7.79 2.51 -14.70
C SER A 66 6.33 2.22 -14.35
N ALA A 67 5.69 3.08 -13.53
CA ALA A 67 4.40 2.82 -12.90
C ALA A 67 4.38 1.57 -11.99
N ASP A 68 5.54 1.03 -11.60
CA ASP A 68 5.65 -0.13 -10.73
C ASP A 68 5.24 0.19 -9.29
N VAL A 69 4.65 -0.79 -8.61
CA VAL A 69 4.31 -0.69 -7.18
C VAL A 69 5.44 -1.28 -6.34
N LEU A 70 6.04 -0.45 -5.51
CA LEU A 70 7.12 -0.82 -4.59
C LEU A 70 6.58 -0.86 -3.17
N HIS A 71 6.83 -1.99 -2.50
CA HIS A 71 6.51 -2.20 -1.09
C HIS A 71 7.80 -1.91 -0.30
N HIS A 72 7.88 -0.77 0.35
CA HIS A 72 9.04 -0.40 1.16
C HIS A 72 9.01 -1.20 2.44
N THR A 73 10.14 -1.80 2.76
CA THR A 73 10.34 -2.68 3.91
C THR A 73 11.37 -2.05 4.84
N ASP A 74 11.24 -2.31 6.14
CA ASP A 74 12.25 -1.97 7.14
C ASP A 74 12.58 -3.26 7.89
N PRO A 75 13.37 -4.17 7.27
CA PRO A 75 13.74 -5.40 7.92
C PRO A 75 14.66 -5.04 9.09
N GLY A 76 14.13 -5.09 10.31
CA GLY A 76 14.95 -5.04 11.52
C GLY A 76 16.01 -6.14 11.52
N ALA A 77 16.98 -6.07 12.43
CA ALA A 77 18.13 -6.98 12.45
C ALA A 77 17.77 -8.49 12.40
N ASP A 78 16.59 -8.86 12.88
CA ASP A 78 16.10 -10.24 12.94
C ASP A 78 15.10 -10.61 11.82
N GLN A 79 14.72 -9.68 10.93
CA GLN A 79 13.78 -9.93 9.83
C GLN A 79 14.53 -10.28 8.53
N VAL A 80 14.03 -11.29 7.81
CA VAL A 80 14.66 -11.77 6.57
C VAL A 80 13.83 -11.33 5.36
N GLN A 81 14.29 -10.36 4.59
CA GLN A 81 13.56 -9.84 3.41
C GLN A 81 13.46 -10.88 2.29
N PRO A 82 12.25 -11.22 1.77
CA PRO A 82 12.04 -12.30 0.79
C PRO A 82 12.88 -12.10 -0.48
N THR A 83 13.21 -13.18 -1.17
CA THR A 83 14.02 -13.16 -2.39
C THR A 83 13.16 -13.26 -3.66
N GLU A 84 13.71 -12.85 -4.80
CA GLU A 84 13.06 -13.05 -6.10
C GLU A 84 12.62 -14.51 -6.30
N GLY A 85 11.39 -14.70 -6.77
CA GLY A 85 10.75 -16.01 -6.92
C GLY A 85 10.04 -16.54 -5.67
N ASP A 86 10.22 -15.93 -4.49
CA ASP A 86 9.51 -16.36 -3.29
C ASP A 86 7.99 -16.13 -3.44
N THR A 87 7.22 -17.08 -2.92
CA THR A 87 5.79 -16.89 -2.70
C THR A 87 5.56 -16.24 -1.34
N VAL A 88 4.79 -15.16 -1.33
CA VAL A 88 4.49 -14.37 -0.12
C VAL A 88 3.00 -14.20 0.04
N THR A 89 2.51 -14.12 1.28
CA THR A 89 1.17 -13.62 1.59
C THR A 89 1.29 -12.17 2.03
N VAL A 90 0.69 -11.27 1.26
CA VAL A 90 0.59 -9.84 1.57
C VAL A 90 -0.61 -9.63 2.47
N GLN A 91 -0.42 -9.02 3.65
CA GLN A 91 -1.50 -8.68 4.56
C GLN A 91 -1.41 -7.19 4.92
N ILE A 92 -2.45 -6.39 4.68
CA ILE A 92 -2.45 -4.96 5.01
C ILE A 92 -2.84 -4.69 6.47
N ASN A 93 -2.40 -3.55 6.98
CA ASN A 93 -2.99 -2.94 8.16
C ASN A 93 -4.40 -2.43 7.82
N TRP A 94 -5.39 -3.30 8.00
CA TRP A 94 -6.78 -3.00 7.67
C TRP A 94 -7.34 -1.79 8.42
N GLN A 95 -6.99 -1.63 9.70
CA GLN A 95 -7.45 -0.50 10.50
C GLN A 95 -7.01 0.83 9.87
N ARG A 96 -5.74 0.93 9.46
CA ARG A 96 -5.20 2.10 8.75
C ARG A 96 -5.91 2.32 7.41
N ARG A 97 -6.00 1.28 6.58
CA ARG A 97 -6.66 1.34 5.27
C ARG A 97 -8.09 1.86 5.39
N TYR A 98 -8.86 1.29 6.31
CA TYR A 98 -10.26 1.63 6.46
C TYR A 98 -10.46 3.08 6.95
N GLN A 99 -9.57 3.58 7.81
CA GLN A 99 -9.56 5.00 8.18
C GLN A 99 -9.34 5.91 6.97
N HIS A 100 -8.40 5.56 6.08
CA HIS A 100 -8.16 6.30 4.84
C HIS A 100 -9.36 6.26 3.91
N MET A 101 -9.97 5.09 3.69
CA MET A 101 -11.18 4.95 2.86
C MET A 101 -12.32 5.84 3.35
N ARG A 102 -12.56 5.86 4.67
CA ARG A 102 -13.59 6.71 5.29
C ARG A 102 -13.30 8.19 5.10
N MET A 103 -12.05 8.62 5.31
CA MET A 103 -11.66 10.01 5.13
C MET A 103 -11.75 10.45 3.67
N HIS A 104 -11.26 9.64 2.75
CA HIS A 104 -11.33 9.90 1.31
C HIS A 104 -12.80 10.04 0.86
N THR A 105 -13.67 9.14 1.31
CA THR A 105 -15.11 9.22 1.03
C THR A 105 -15.71 10.51 1.60
N ALA A 106 -15.39 10.86 2.85
CA ALA A 106 -15.87 12.09 3.48
C ALA A 106 -15.40 13.35 2.74
N MET A 107 -14.16 13.35 2.23
CA MET A 107 -13.62 14.44 1.42
C MET A 107 -14.41 14.64 0.13
N HIS A 108 -14.75 13.57 -0.58
CA HIS A 108 -15.58 13.67 -1.79
C HIS A 108 -17.00 14.16 -1.47
N LEU A 109 -17.61 13.65 -0.40
CA LEU A 109 -18.94 14.10 0.03
C LEU A 109 -18.93 15.59 0.39
N LEU A 110 -17.96 16.06 1.18
CA LEU A 110 -17.82 17.47 1.52
C LEU A 110 -17.53 18.33 0.30
N GLY A 111 -16.61 17.89 -0.56
CA GLY A 111 -16.28 18.56 -1.82
C GLY A 111 -17.49 18.73 -2.73
N SER A 112 -18.41 17.76 -2.76
CA SER A 112 -19.66 17.86 -3.53
C SER A 112 -20.62 18.97 -3.06
N LEU A 113 -20.47 19.43 -1.81
CA LEU A 113 -21.29 20.51 -1.23
C LEU A 113 -20.64 21.89 -1.39
N ILE A 114 -19.33 21.95 -1.60
CA ILE A 114 -18.58 23.21 -1.71
C ILE A 114 -18.61 23.70 -3.16
N LYS A 115 -19.15 24.90 -3.38
CA LYS A 115 -19.29 25.51 -4.73
C LYS A 115 -17.98 26.09 -5.30
N PHE A 116 -16.88 25.98 -4.57
CA PHE A 116 -15.56 26.50 -4.93
C PHE A 116 -14.57 25.35 -5.10
N PRO A 117 -13.53 25.51 -5.92
CA PRO A 117 -12.45 24.53 -6.01
C PRO A 117 -11.83 24.29 -4.62
N VAL A 118 -11.74 23.01 -4.22
CA VAL A 118 -11.05 22.59 -3.01
C VAL A 118 -9.65 22.12 -3.39
N THR A 119 -8.62 22.68 -2.75
CA THR A 119 -7.21 22.31 -2.97
C THR A 119 -6.55 21.94 -1.65
N GLY A 120 -5.47 21.15 -1.71
CA GLY A 120 -4.65 20.84 -0.54
C GLY A 120 -5.15 19.72 0.37
N GLY A 121 -6.20 18.98 -0.02
CA GLY A 121 -6.67 17.82 0.74
C GLY A 121 -5.60 16.75 0.89
N GLN A 122 -5.20 16.48 2.14
CA GLN A 122 -4.25 15.45 2.53
C GLN A 122 -4.94 14.51 3.52
N VAL A 123 -5.08 13.26 3.13
CA VAL A 123 -5.59 12.22 4.02
C VAL A 123 -4.43 11.79 4.92
N GLY A 124 -4.66 11.69 6.22
CA GLY A 124 -3.65 11.18 7.15
C GLY A 124 -4.26 10.18 8.12
N ALA A 125 -3.47 9.19 8.52
CA ALA A 125 -3.92 8.18 9.50
C ALA A 125 -4.18 8.78 10.88
N VAL A 126 -3.39 9.79 11.29
CA VAL A 126 -3.52 10.46 12.59
C VAL A 126 -4.24 11.81 12.47
N LYS A 127 -3.92 12.58 11.42
CA LYS A 127 -4.53 13.89 11.16
C LYS A 127 -4.64 14.12 9.66
N SER A 128 -5.83 14.45 9.19
CA SER A 128 -6.08 14.88 7.80
C SER A 128 -6.13 16.41 7.74
N ARG A 129 -5.84 16.99 6.58
CA ARG A 129 -5.76 18.44 6.35
C ARG A 129 -6.40 18.82 5.02
#